data_AF-A0AAJ1WYH3-F1
#
_entry.id   AF-A0AAJ1WYH3-F1
#
_cell.length_a   1.000
_cell.length_b   1.000
_cell.length_c   1.000
_cell.angle_alpha   90.00
_cell.angle_beta   90.00
_cell.angle_gamma   90.00
#
_symmetry.space_group_name_H-M   'P 1'
#
loop_
_entity.id
_entity.type
_entity.pdbx_description
1 polymer ?
#
loop_
_entity_poly.entity_id
_entity_poly.type
_entity_poly.pdbx_seq_one_letter_code
_entity_poly.pdbx_strand_id
1 'polypeptide(L)' 'MPNNAFISYAHADEKHLERLHKHLAMLRRDGRLQAWSDHAIIPGDNVGQTISAALDQSSLFIALVSPIT' A
#
# COMPACT_ATOMS: atom_id res chain seq x y z
N MET A 1 13.31 -11.68 5.62
CA MET A 1 12.74 -10.31 5.59
C MET A 1 11.51 -10.36 4.67
N PRO A 2 10.32 -9.93 5.10
CA PRO A 2 9.16 -9.83 4.20
C PRO A 2 9.46 -8.88 3.04
N ASN A 3 8.83 -9.09 1.89
CA ASN A 3 8.88 -8.12 0.80
C ASN A 3 8.01 -6.90 1.16
N ASN A 4 8.57 -5.70 1.06
CA ASN A 4 7.84 -4.46 1.31
C ASN A 4 7.10 -4.05 0.03
N ALA A 5 5.77 -4.03 0.07
CA ALA A 5 4.93 -3.63 -1.04
C ALA A 5 4.36 -2.23 -0.81
N PHE A 6 4.63 -1.32 -1.74
CA PHE A 6 4.00 -0.01 -1.82
C PHE A 6 2.78 -0.10 -2.72
N ILE A 7 1.60 0.23 -2.20
CA ILE A 7 0.35 0.23 -2.95
C ILE A 7 -0.03 1.66 -3.32
N SER A 8 0.02 1.97 -4.61
CA SER A 8 -0.46 3.22 -5.18
C SER A 8 -1.88 3.03 -5.70
N TYR A 9 -2.78 3.93 -5.34
CA TYR A 9 -4.19 3.90 -5.73
C TYR A 9 -4.77 5.32 -5.71
N ALA A 10 -5.88 5.52 -6.43
CA ALA A 10 -6.69 6.72 -6.24
C ALA A 10 -7.67 6.51 -5.08
N HIS A 11 -7.97 7.54 -4.30
CA HIS A 11 -8.96 7.41 -3.19
C HIS A 11 -10.33 6.91 -3.68
N ALA A 12 -10.71 7.19 -4.94
CA ALA A 12 -11.92 6.64 -5.56
C ALA A 12 -11.94 5.09 -5.61
N ASP A 13 -10.76 4.46 -5.54
CA ASP A 13 -10.55 3.02 -5.60
C ASP A 13 -10.37 2.36 -4.22
N GLU A 14 -10.76 3.01 -3.13
CA GLU A 14 -10.60 2.47 -1.77
C GLU A 14 -11.26 1.07 -1.61
N LYS A 15 -12.40 0.82 -2.28
CA LYS A 15 -13.03 -0.52 -2.31
C LYS A 15 -12.15 -1.58 -2.98
N HIS A 16 -11.41 -1.21 -4.02
CA HIS A 16 -10.46 -2.10 -4.68
C HIS A 16 -9.26 -2.39 -3.77
N LEU A 17 -8.78 -1.37 -3.05
CA LEU A 17 -7.73 -1.51 -2.05
C LEU A 17 -8.13 -2.45 -0.91
N GLU A 18 -9.34 -2.31 -0.35
CA GLU A 18 -9.87 -3.22 0.68
C GLU A 18 -9.90 -4.67 0.18
N ARG A 19 -10.35 -4.90 -1.06
CA ARG A 19 -10.39 -6.23 -1.66
C ARG A 19 -8.98 -6.79 -1.86
N LEU A 20 -8.03 -5.97 -2.31
CA LEU A 20 -6.63 -6.36 -2.44
C LEU A 20 -6.07 -6.79 -1.07
N HIS A 21 -6.32 -6.03 0.00
CA HIS A 21 -5.87 -6.39 1.34
C HIS A 21 -6.41 -7.76 1.81
N LYS A 22 -7.66 -8.10 1.48
CA LYS A 22 -8.23 -9.43 1.77
C LYS A 22 -7.44 -10.55 1.08
N HIS A 23 -7.08 -10.35 -0.19
CA HIS A 23 -6.28 -11.33 -0.93
C HIS A 23 -4.84 -11.44 -0.41
N LEU A 24 -4.25 -10.33 0.05
CA LEU A 24 -2.89 -10.31 0.60
C LEU A 24 -2.82 -10.81 2.06
N ALA A 25 -3.95 -11.04 2.73
CA ALA A 25 -4.01 -11.38 4.15
C ALA A 25 -3.16 -12.61 4.52
N MET A 26 -3.19 -13.67 3.69
CA MET A 26 -2.38 -14.88 3.92
C MET A 26 -0.88 -14.59 3.83
N LEU A 27 -0.44 -13.85 2.79
CA LEU A 27 0.97 -13.51 2.62
C LEU A 27 1.50 -12.61 3.76
N ARG A 28 0.65 -11.70 4.27
CA ARG A 28 0.97 -10.88 5.44
C ARG A 28 1.09 -11.74 6.70
N ARG A 29 0.13 -12.65 6.92
CA ARG A 29 0.12 -13.57 8.06
C ARG A 29 1.35 -14.48 8.08
N ASP A 30 1.77 -14.96 6.92
CA ASP A 30 2.95 -15.83 6.78
C ASP A 30 4.28 -15.05 6.81
N GLY A 31 4.25 -13.72 7.04
CA GLY A 31 5.45 -12.88 7.09
C GLY A 31 6.20 -12.80 5.76
N ARG A 32 5.51 -13.06 4.64
CA ARG A 32 6.11 -13.02 3.29
C ARG A 32 6.00 -11.64 2.65
N LEU A 33 5.01 -10.85 3.06
CA LEU A 33 4.70 -9.55 2.50
C LEU A 33 4.31 -8.55 3.60
N GLN A 34 4.86 -7.35 3.54
CA GLN A 34 4.39 -6.20 4.31
C GLN A 34 3.83 -5.17 3.32
N ALA A 35 2.52 -4.94 3.37
CA ALA A 35 1.84 -3.99 2.50
C ALA A 35 1.72 -2.62 3.17
N TRP A 36 2.00 -1.57 2.42
CA TRP A 36 1.90 -0.17 2.84
C TRP A 36 1.04 0.62 1.83
N SER A 37 0.19 1.49 2.36
CA SER A 37 -0.58 2.52 1.63
C SER A 37 -0.60 3.80 2.49
N ASP A 38 -1.11 4.89 1.94
CA ASP A 38 -1.27 6.17 2.65
C ASP A 38 -2.14 6.09 3.92
N HIS A 39 -3.00 5.07 4.08
CA HIS A 39 -3.71 4.80 5.34
C HIS A 39 -2.79 4.58 6.56
N ALA A 40 -1.51 4.30 6.33
CA ALA A 40 -0.50 4.17 7.39
C ALA A 40 0.06 5.51 7.89
N ILE A 41 -0.29 6.64 7.24
CA ILE A 41 0.16 7.98 7.63
C ILE A 41 -0.67 8.46 8.81
N ILE A 42 -0.01 8.92 9.87
CA ILE A 42 -0.66 9.35 11.11
C ILE A 42 -0.83 10.88 11.10
N PRO A 43 -1.89 11.43 11.73
CA PRO A 43 -2.01 12.88 11.89
C PRO A 43 -0.76 13.50 12.54
N GLY A 44 -0.19 14.51 11.90
CA GLY A 44 1.06 15.15 12.33
C GLY A 44 2.30 14.70 11.55
N ASP A 45 2.21 13.62 10.78
CA ASP A 45 3.30 13.19 9.90
C ASP A 45 3.49 14.15 8.72
N ASN A 46 4.74 14.27 8.26
CA ASN A 46 5.01 14.88 6.97
C ASN A 46 4.61 13.89 5.86
N VAL A 47 3.42 14.07 5.31
CA VAL A 47 2.82 13.21 4.27
C VAL A 47 3.81 12.91 3.14
N GLY A 48 4.44 13.93 2.56
CA GLY A 48 5.35 13.76 1.42
C GLY A 48 6.59 12.94 1.78
N GLN A 49 7.18 13.21 2.94
CA GLN A 49 8.35 12.47 3.41
C GLN A 49 8.01 11.01 3.75
N THR A 50 6.87 10.76 4.39
CA THR A 50 6.43 9.40 4.73
C THR A 50 6.15 8.58 3.47
N ILE A 51 5.47 9.16 2.48
CA ILE A 51 5.23 8.50 1.18
C ILE A 51 6.56 8.19 0.48
N SER A 52 7.47 9.17 0.39
CA SER A 52 8.74 8.99 -0.29
C SER A 52 9.59 7.90 0.38
N ALA A 53 9.66 7.91 1.72
CA ALA A 53 10.40 6.89 2.47
C ALA A 53 9.80 5.49 2.29
N ALA A 54 8.48 5.36 2.29
CA ALA A 54 7.82 4.06 2.07
C ALA A 54 8.04 3.54 0.64
N LEU A 55 8.05 4.43 -0.35
CA LEU A 55 8.33 4.09 -1.74
C LEU A 55 9.79 3.63 -1.90
N ASP A 56 10.75 4.38 -1.36
CA ASP A 56 12.19 4.08 -1.44
C ASP A 56 12.54 2.75 -0.75
N GLN A 57 11.81 2.38 0.30
CA GLN A 57 12.01 1.13 1.04
C GLN A 57 11.25 -0.06 0.45
N SER A 58 10.44 0.15 -0.59
CA SER A 58 9.63 -0.91 -1.20
C SER A 58 10.46 -1.77 -2.17
N SER A 59 10.29 -3.09 -2.09
CA SER A 59 10.83 -4.04 -3.06
C SER A 59 9.79 -4.47 -4.10
N LEU A 60 8.53 -4.08 -3.90
CA LEU A 60 7.41 -4.34 -4.78
C LEU A 60 6.53 -3.09 -4.88
N PHE A 61 6.23 -2.66 -6.10
CA PHE A 61 5.27 -1.58 -6.36
C PHE A 61 3.99 -2.16 -6.97
N ILE A 62 2.84 -1.81 -6.40
CA ILE A 62 1.52 -2.27 -6.85
C ILE A 62 0.70 -1.02 -7.20
N ALA A 63 0.38 -0.85 -8.49
CA ALA A 63 -0.52 0.19 -8.96
C ALA A 63 -1.94 -0.35 -9.14
N LEU A 64 -2.90 0.20 -8.39
CA LEU A 64 -4.32 0.01 -8.66
C LEU A 64 -4.78 1.08 -9.64
N VAL A 65 -5.14 0.63 -10.85
CA VAL A 65 -5.60 1.49 -11.93
C VAL A 65 -7.02 1.08 -12.29
N SER A 66 -7.92 2.06 -12.33
CA SER A 66 -9.30 1.90 -12.78
C SER A 66 -9.64 2.95 -13.84
N PRO A 67 -10.64 2.70 -14.71
CA PRO A 67 -11.15 3.72 -15.62
C PRO A 67 -11.83 4.86 -14.87
N ILE A 68 -11.55 6.10 -15.26
CA ILE A 68 -12.33 7.27 -14.82
C ILE A 68 -13.64 7.24 -15.61
N THR A 69 -14.75 6.90 -14.95
CA THR A 69 -16.10 6.90 -15.55
C THR A 69 -17.02 7.81 -14.77
#